data_AF-A0A512UEB1-F1
#
_entry.id   AF-A0A512UEB1-F1
#
_cell.length_a   1.000
_cell.length_b   1.000
_cell.length_c   1.000
_cell.angle_alpha   90.00
_cell.angle_beta   90.00
_cell.angle_gamma   90.00
#
_symmetry.space_group_name_H-M   'P 1'
#
loop_
_entity.id
_entity.type
_entity.pdbx_description
1 polymer ?
#
loop_
_entity_poly.entity_id
_entity_poly.type
_entity_poly.pdbx_seq_one_letter_code
_entity_poly.pdbx_strand_id
1 'polypeptide(L)'
;MRKRMRLVDNNIEVLFQSLKVQNAETTNCKKIDNLYFNLPREKDMTRKDKYTTFDKKVKGYRKSVHLVPKWTKTTFRENPKYF
;
A
#
# COMPACT_ATOMS: atom_id res chain seq x y z
N MET A 1 -11.32 -2.80 6.40
CA MET A 1 -10.03 -2.83 5.66
C MET A 1 -9.89 -1.67 4.68
N ARG A 2 -10.78 -1.48 3.70
CA ARG A 2 -10.71 -0.39 2.70
C ARG A 2 -10.58 1.02 3.29
N LYS A 3 -11.36 1.36 4.33
CA LYS A 3 -11.26 2.66 5.03
C LYS A 3 -9.84 2.94 5.55
N ARG A 4 -9.15 1.92 6.09
CA ARG A 4 -7.77 2.07 6.58
C ARG A 4 -6.77 2.29 5.46
N MET A 5 -6.93 1.57 4.34
CA MET A 5 -6.09 1.79 3.16
C MET A 5 -6.26 3.21 2.61
N ARG A 6 -7.51 3.67 2.47
CA ARG A 6 -7.81 5.05 2.08
C ARG A 6 -7.24 6.10 3.03
N LEU A 7 -7.28 5.84 4.35
CA LEU A 7 -6.68 6.73 5.34
C LEU A 7 -5.16 6.84 5.16
N VAL A 8 -4.48 5.70 4.94
CA VAL A 8 -3.04 5.69 4.65
C VAL A 8 -2.74 6.45 3.36
N ASP A 9 -3.53 6.24 2.31
CA ASP A 9 -3.35 6.95 1.03
C ASP A 9 -3.48 8.47 1.22
N ASN A 10 -4.52 8.92 1.94
CA ASN A 10 -4.73 10.34 2.24
C ASN A 10 -3.56 10.93 3.05
N ASN A 11 -3.06 10.21 4.05
CA ASN A 11 -1.92 10.69 4.83
C ASN A 11 -0.66 10.86 3.96
N ILE A 12 -0.40 9.93 3.05
CA ILE A 12 0.73 10.04 2.11
C ILE A 12 0.54 11.23 1.17
N GLU A 13 -0.67 11.44 0.67
CA GLU A 13 -1.01 12.56 -0.23
C GLU A 13 -0.81 13.92 0.46
N VAL A 14 -1.34 14.08 1.69
CA VAL A 14 -1.17 15.30 2.48
C VAL A 14 0.32 15.56 2.78
N LEU A 15 1.06 14.53 3.19
CA LEU A 15 2.50 14.66 3.46
C LEU A 15 3.26 15.07 2.20
N PHE A 16 3.01 14.41 1.07
CA PHE A 16 3.64 14.72 -0.20
C PHE A 16 3.34 16.17 -0.63
N GLN A 17 2.08 16.59 -0.57
CA GLN A 17 1.67 17.94 -0.92
C GLN A 17 2.31 19.00 -0.01
N SER A 18 2.39 18.74 1.30
CA SER A 18 2.95 19.68 2.28
C SER A 18 4.46 19.89 2.14
N LEU A 19 5.19 18.84 1.74
CA LEU A 19 6.65 18.87 1.63
C LEU A 19 7.14 19.23 0.22
N LYS A 20 6.23 19.30 -0.76
CA LYS A 20 6.58 19.58 -2.15
C LYS A 20 7.02 21.03 -2.28
N VAL A 21 8.29 21.22 -2.64
CA VAL A 21 8.83 22.54 -2.95
C VAL A 21 8.21 23.05 -4.26
N GLN A 22 7.91 24.35 -4.32
CA GLN A 22 7.39 24.97 -5.54
C GLN A 22 8.36 24.71 -6.71
N ASN A 23 7.81 24.19 -7.81
CA ASN A 23 8.55 23.80 -9.03
C ASN A 23 9.43 22.54 -8.94
N ALA A 24 9.40 21.78 -7.83
CA ALA A 24 10.05 20.48 -7.74
C ALA A 24 9.05 19.32 -7.93
N GLU A 25 9.47 18.25 -8.59
CA GLU A 25 8.66 17.03 -8.75
C GLU A 25 8.68 16.13 -7.51
N THR A 26 9.70 16.28 -6.65
CA THR A 26 9.95 15.42 -5.49
C THR A 26 10.02 16.20 -4.18
N THR A 27 9.80 15.51 -3.06
CA THR A 27 9.73 16.11 -1.72
C THR A 27 11.07 16.12 -0.96
N ASN A 28 12.20 15.87 -1.65
CA ASN A 28 13.54 15.60 -1.07
C ASN A 28 13.60 14.35 -0.17
N CYS A 29 12.44 13.85 0.31
CA CYS A 29 12.30 12.67 1.12
C CYS A 29 12.04 11.43 0.26
N LYS A 30 13.12 10.71 -0.11
CA LYS A 30 13.06 9.48 -0.92
C LYS A 30 12.00 8.47 -0.48
N LYS A 31 11.76 8.33 0.83
CA LYS A 31 10.74 7.40 1.36
C LYS A 31 9.32 7.82 0.99
N ILE A 32 9.02 9.11 1.07
CA ILE A 32 7.69 9.66 0.77
C ILE A 32 7.46 9.58 -0.74
N ASP A 33 8.46 9.97 -1.54
CA ASP A 33 8.39 9.86 -2.99
C ASP A 33 8.16 8.39 -3.41
N ASN A 34 8.93 7.44 -2.85
CA ASN A 34 8.75 6.01 -3.12
C ASN A 34 7.34 5.53 -2.76
N LEU A 35 6.81 5.93 -1.61
CA LEU A 35 5.45 5.58 -1.20
C LEU A 35 4.39 6.21 -2.11
N TYR A 36 4.58 7.45 -2.54
CA TYR A 36 3.61 8.15 -3.37
C TYR A 36 3.58 7.59 -4.81
N PHE A 37 4.74 7.26 -5.38
CA PHE A 37 4.83 6.80 -6.77
C PHE A 37 4.66 5.28 -6.93
N ASN A 38 5.22 4.47 -6.04
CA ASN A 38 5.23 3.02 -6.23
C ASN A 38 4.07 2.31 -5.51
N LEU A 39 3.55 2.85 -4.40
CA LEU A 39 2.50 2.18 -3.65
C LEU A 39 1.13 2.33 -4.36
N PRO A 40 0.43 1.23 -4.71
CA PRO A 40 -0.86 1.34 -5.37
C PRO A 40 -1.94 1.83 -4.39
N ARG A 41 -2.77 2.79 -4.85
CA ARG A 41 -3.88 3.33 -4.07
C ARG A 41 -5.00 2.30 -3.94
N GLU A 42 -5.86 2.47 -2.92
CA GLU A 42 -6.95 1.52 -2.67
C GLU A 42 -7.88 1.34 -3.87
N LYS A 43 -8.12 2.41 -4.65
CA LYS A 43 -8.95 2.37 -5.85
C LYS A 43 -8.33 1.55 -6.99
N ASP A 44 -7.01 1.58 -7.12
CA ASP A 44 -6.25 0.96 -8.23
C ASP A 44 -5.97 -0.52 -7.94
N MET A 45 -6.05 -0.94 -6.67
CA MET A 45 -5.87 -2.33 -6.27
C MET A 45 -7.03 -3.25 -6.70
N THR A 46 -6.68 -4.48 -7.07
CA THR A 46 -7.67 -5.53 -7.33
C THR A 46 -8.44 -5.91 -6.06
N ARG A 47 -9.68 -6.42 -6.20
CA ARG A 47 -10.46 -6.91 -5.05
C ARG A 47 -9.73 -8.03 -4.31
N LYS A 48 -8.99 -8.89 -5.02
CA LYS A 48 -8.26 -10.03 -4.45
C LYS A 48 -7.13 -9.57 -3.53
N ASP A 49 -6.31 -8.62 -3.98
CA ASP A 49 -5.16 -8.12 -3.21
C ASP A 49 -5.58 -7.26 -2.00
N LYS A 50 -6.77 -6.67 -2.03
CA LYS A 50 -7.33 -5.95 -0.87
C LYS A 50 -7.57 -6.84 0.35
N TYR A 51 -7.76 -8.14 0.17
CA TYR A 51 -8.18 -9.05 1.25
C TYR A 51 -7.27 -10.28 1.41
N THR A 52 -6.37 -10.52 0.47
CA THR A 52 -5.45 -11.66 0.49
C THR A 52 -4.01 -11.23 0.23
N THR A 53 -3.08 -11.84 0.95
CA THR A 53 -1.64 -11.71 0.76
C THR A 53 -1.05 -13.00 0.22
N PHE A 54 0.10 -12.91 -0.43
CA PHE A 54 0.88 -14.07 -0.81
C PHE A 54 1.38 -14.84 0.43
N ASP A 55 1.23 -16.16 0.42
CA ASP A 55 1.83 -17.06 1.40
C ASP A 55 2.36 -18.33 0.70
N LYS A 56 3.67 -18.53 0.74
CA LYS A 56 4.35 -19.65 0.06
C LYS A 56 3.98 -21.04 0.59
N LYS A 57 3.44 -21.12 1.81
CA LYS A 57 3.21 -22.40 2.51
C LYS A 57 1.79 -22.95 2.30
N VAL A 58 0.87 -22.12 1.80
CA VAL A 58 -0.54 -22.47 1.68
C VAL A 58 -0.84 -22.92 0.25
N LYS A 59 -1.68 -23.96 0.11
CA LYS A 59 -2.18 -24.39 -1.20
C LYS A 59 -2.88 -23.24 -1.91
N GLY A 60 -2.44 -22.92 -3.12
CA GLY A 60 -2.96 -21.76 -3.88
C GLY A 60 -2.29 -20.43 -3.55
N TYR A 61 -1.23 -20.44 -2.74
CA TYR A 61 -0.31 -19.32 -2.52
C TYR A 61 -0.92 -18.02 -1.96
N ARG A 62 -2.12 -18.11 -1.39
CA ARG A 62 -2.86 -16.96 -0.86
C ARG A 62 -3.37 -17.24 0.54
N LYS A 63 -3.22 -16.23 1.40
CA LYS A 63 -3.72 -16.22 2.77
C LYS A 63 -4.56 -14.97 2.98
N SER A 64 -5.66 -15.07 3.73
CA SER A 64 -6.48 -13.91 4.07
C SER A 64 -5.71 -12.95 4.98
N VAL A 65 -5.75 -11.64 4.70
CA VAL A 65 -4.91 -10.65 5.39
C VAL A 65 -5.21 -10.59 6.89
N HIS A 66 -6.46 -10.85 7.32
CA HIS A 66 -6.83 -10.82 8.74
C HIS A 66 -6.15 -11.91 9.58
N LEU A 67 -5.56 -12.93 8.95
CA LEU A 67 -4.78 -13.99 9.59
C LEU A 67 -3.30 -13.62 9.75
N VAL A 68 -2.89 -12.45 9.27
CA VAL A 68 -1.52 -11.95 9.42
C VAL A 68 -1.40 -11.20 10.74
N PRO A 69 -0.35 -11.44 11.55
CA PRO A 69 -0.14 -10.70 12.79
C PRO A 69 -0.08 -9.19 12.53
N LYS A 70 -0.72 -8.41 13.41
CA LYS A 70 -0.74 -6.94 13.33
C LYS A 70 -1.24 -6.39 11.99
N TRP A 71 -2.10 -7.14 11.28
CA TRP A 71 -2.62 -6.76 9.96
C TRP A 71 -3.34 -5.41 9.89
N THR A 72 -3.81 -4.90 11.03
CA THR A 72 -4.46 -3.59 11.12
C THR A 72 -3.47 -2.42 11.06
N LYS A 73 -2.20 -2.66 11.41
CA LYS A 73 -1.11 -1.67 11.44
C LYS A 73 -0.17 -1.82 10.23
N THR A 74 0.05 -3.04 9.76
CA THR A 74 0.92 -3.32 8.61
C THR A 74 0.20 -3.10 7.28
N THR A 75 0.89 -2.52 6.31
CA THR A 75 0.36 -2.26 4.96
C THR A 75 0.71 -3.41 4.00
N PHE A 76 -0.31 -3.96 3.33
CA PHE A 76 -0.16 -4.98 2.29
C PHE A 76 -0.82 -4.47 1.01
N ARG A 77 -0.04 -4.29 -0.05
CA ARG A 77 -0.49 -3.63 -1.29
C ARG A 77 -0.04 -4.37 -2.53
N GLU A 78 1.16 -4.94 -2.49
CA GLU A 78 1.75 -5.66 -3.61
C GLU A 78 1.94 -7.13 -3.24
N ASN A 79 1.69 -7.99 -4.22
CA ASN A 79 1.97 -9.42 -4.17
C ASN A 79 2.84 -9.76 -5.40
N PRO A 80 3.64 -10.83 -5.35
CA PRO A 80 4.44 -11.27 -6.50
C PRO A 80 3.58 -11.51 -7.74
N LYS A 81 4.08 -11.09 -8.92
CA LYS A 81 3.37 -11.27 -10.19
C LYS A 81 3.15 -12.77 -10.45
N TYR A 82 1.95 -13.12 -10.91
CA TYR A 82 1.49 -14.49 -11.17
C TYR A 82 1.16 -15.37 -9.95
N PHE A 83 1.15 -14.79 -8.74
CA PHE A 83 0.73 -15.46 -7.50
C PHE A 83 -0.49 -14.79 -6.85
#